data_AF-A0A9D4QJL6-F1
#
_entry.id   AF-A0A9D4QJL6-F1
#
_cell.length_a   1.000
_cell.length_b   1.000
_cell.length_c   1.000
_cell.angle_alpha   90.00
_cell.angle_beta   90.00
_cell.angle_gamma   90.00
#
_symmetry.space_group_name_H-M   'P 1'
#
loop_
_entity.id
_entity.type
_entity.pdbx_description
1 polymer ?
#
loop_
_entity_poly.entity_id
_entity_poly.type
_entity_poly.pdbx_seq_one_letter_code
_entity_poly.pdbx_strand_id
1 'polypeptide(L)'
;MVTDPGAVPRGTATREAVEQLGLREGRLVYKCPKCSCLKPERAHHCSVCQRCIRKMDHHCPWVNNCIGENNQKFFVLFTLYIAVISCHAFFLAVNHFVGCINSEWSRCSPGSPAVTVILLILLIFEALLFAIFTLVMFASQLQAIWNDETGIEQLKKEVARWQKRSPWRSMRAVFGRFSLSWFSPFTSAGDAPLLPGYLYAV
;
A
#
# COMPACT_ATOMS: atom_id res chain seq x y z
N MET A 1 6.42 2.22 8.32
CA MET A 1 6.67 0.91 7.66
C MET A 1 8.12 0.87 7.20
N VAL A 2 8.93 -0.06 7.73
CA VAL A 2 10.40 -0.09 7.50
C VAL A 2 10.84 -1.01 6.35
N THR A 3 9.91 -1.74 5.73
CA THR A 3 10.19 -2.66 4.62
C THR A 3 10.64 -1.90 3.38
N ASP A 4 11.52 -2.50 2.58
CA ASP A 4 11.89 -1.92 1.29
C ASP A 4 10.70 -2.00 0.31
N PRO A 5 10.26 -0.90 -0.30
CA PRO A 5 9.15 -0.90 -1.26
C PRO A 5 9.51 -1.44 -2.64
N GLY A 6 10.76 -1.89 -2.86
CA GLY A 6 11.30 -2.22 -4.17
C GLY A 6 12.16 -1.08 -4.70
N ALA A 7 13.15 -0.65 -3.91
CA ALA A 7 14.06 0.41 -4.34
C ALA A 7 14.99 -0.09 -5.46
N VAL A 8 15.13 0.73 -6.50
CA VAL A 8 16.06 0.49 -7.60
C VAL A 8 17.46 0.95 -7.16
N PRO A 9 18.51 0.12 -7.28
CA PRO A 9 19.87 0.51 -6.93
C PRO A 9 20.34 1.71 -7.76
N ARG A 10 21.06 2.64 -7.11
CA ARG A 10 21.61 3.84 -7.75
C ARG A 10 22.84 3.50 -8.59
N GLY A 11 23.16 4.34 -9.56
CA GLY A 11 24.38 4.20 -10.36
C GLY A 11 24.40 3.01 -11.33
N THR A 12 23.28 2.30 -11.49
CA THR A 12 23.19 1.12 -12.37
C THR A 12 23.11 1.44 -13.86
N ALA A 13 23.09 2.72 -14.25
CA ALA A 13 23.12 3.12 -15.65
C ALA A 13 24.55 3.10 -16.22
N THR A 14 25.18 1.93 -16.22
CA THR A 14 26.49 1.69 -16.87
C THR A 14 26.31 1.27 -18.32
N ARG A 15 27.36 1.38 -19.15
CA ARG A 15 27.29 0.98 -20.57
C ARG A 15 27.04 -0.52 -20.69
N GLU A 16 27.69 -1.30 -19.84
CA GLU A 16 27.54 -2.76 -19.76
C GLU A 16 26.11 -3.14 -19.38
N ALA A 17 25.50 -2.44 -18.42
CA ALA A 17 24.11 -2.68 -18.03
C ALA A 17 23.14 -2.35 -19.18
N VAL A 18 23.42 -1.32 -19.98
CA VAL A 18 22.63 -0.99 -21.18
C VAL A 18 22.81 -2.03 -22.29
N GLU A 19 24.03 -2.52 -22.52
CA GLU A 19 24.34 -3.55 -23.52
C GLU A 19 23.74 -4.91 -23.15
N GLN A 20 23.81 -5.29 -21.87
CA GLN A 20 23.25 -6.53 -21.35
C GLN A 20 21.72 -6.59 -21.41
N LEU A 21 21.03 -5.44 -21.49
CA LEU A 21 19.56 -5.44 -21.61
C LEU A 21 19.07 -6.12 -22.90
N GLY A 22 19.96 -6.41 -23.86
CA GLY A 22 19.62 -7.17 -25.08
C GLY A 22 18.40 -6.57 -25.80
N LEU A 23 18.30 -5.24 -25.78
CA LEU A 23 17.10 -4.53 -26.19
C LEU A 23 16.78 -4.89 -27.63
N ARG A 24 15.58 -5.44 -27.86
CA ARG A 24 15.00 -5.49 -29.20
C ARG A 24 14.95 -4.08 -29.75
N GLU A 25 15.26 -3.92 -31.05
CA GLU A 25 15.17 -2.62 -31.72
C GLU A 25 13.80 -1.97 -31.43
N GLY A 26 13.82 -0.73 -30.95
CA GLY A 26 12.62 0.05 -30.63
C GLY A 26 12.18 0.09 -29.16
N ARG A 27 12.85 -0.63 -28.23
CA ARG A 27 12.49 -0.58 -26.79
C ARG A 27 13.12 0.64 -26.09
N LEU A 28 12.30 1.57 -25.62
CA LEU A 28 12.73 2.77 -24.90
C LEU A 28 13.11 2.45 -23.44
N VAL A 29 14.36 2.76 -23.06
CA VAL A 29 14.83 2.67 -21.66
C VAL A 29 14.95 4.07 -21.08
N TYR A 30 14.29 4.31 -19.95
CA TYR A 30 14.32 5.60 -19.28
C TYR A 30 15.41 5.61 -18.22
N LYS A 31 16.28 6.63 -18.23
CA LYS A 31 17.25 6.87 -17.15
C LYS A 31 16.68 7.85 -16.13
N CYS A 32 16.89 7.59 -14.84
CA CYS A 32 16.66 8.59 -13.81
C CYS A 32 17.91 9.46 -13.67
N PRO A 33 17.84 10.78 -13.91
CA PRO A 33 19.00 11.66 -13.78
C PRO A 33 19.46 11.81 -12.32
N LYS A 34 18.53 11.79 -11.36
CA LYS A 34 18.82 11.96 -9.92
C LYS A 34 19.48 10.73 -9.29
N CYS A 35 19.06 9.53 -9.71
CA CYS A 35 19.59 8.27 -9.17
C CYS A 35 20.72 7.68 -10.01
N SER A 36 20.94 8.20 -11.22
CA SER A 36 21.82 7.61 -12.23
C SER A 36 21.57 6.11 -12.45
N CYS A 37 20.30 5.71 -12.41
CA CYS A 37 19.88 4.32 -12.61
C CYS A 37 19.01 4.19 -13.87
N LEU A 38 19.05 3.03 -14.50
CA LEU A 38 18.04 2.67 -15.50
C LEU A 38 16.73 2.41 -14.76
N LYS A 39 15.65 3.04 -15.20
CA LYS A 39 14.32 2.89 -14.59
C LYS A 39 13.67 1.65 -15.20
N PRO A 40 13.40 0.59 -14.40
CA PRO A 40 12.56 -0.50 -14.85
C PRO A 40 11.19 0.03 -15.29
N GLU A 41 10.47 -0.77 -16.07
CA GLU A 41 9.08 -0.47 -16.41
C GLU A 41 8.26 -0.22 -15.14
N ARG A 42 7.36 0.77 -15.18
CA ARG A 42 6.50 1.16 -14.04
C ARG A 42 7.25 1.69 -12.80
N ALA A 43 8.56 1.94 -12.90
CA ALA A 43 9.32 2.56 -11.81
C ALA A 43 9.24 4.09 -11.85
N HIS A 44 9.07 4.72 -10.69
CA HIS A 44 9.02 6.17 -10.55
C HIS A 44 10.00 6.66 -9.48
N HIS A 45 10.54 7.87 -9.67
CA HIS A 45 11.41 8.50 -8.69
C HIS A 45 10.55 9.24 -7.65
N CYS A 46 10.69 8.87 -6.38
CA CYS A 46 10.08 9.61 -5.30
C CYS A 46 11.05 10.71 -4.81
N SER A 47 10.64 11.97 -4.89
CA SER A 47 11.41 13.10 -4.37
C SER A 47 11.49 13.14 -2.84
N VAL A 48 10.55 12.53 -2.13
CA VAL A 48 10.61 12.47 -0.65
C VAL A 48 11.63 11.42 -0.22
N CYS A 49 11.55 10.20 -0.77
CA CYS A 49 12.50 9.13 -0.45
C CYS A 49 13.85 9.25 -1.18
N GLN A 50 13.97 10.14 -2.17
CA GLN A 50 15.17 10.35 -3.00
C GLN A 50 15.64 9.06 -3.71
N ARG A 51 14.73 8.18 -4.11
CA ARG A 51 15.07 6.92 -4.79
C ARG A 51 13.98 6.52 -5.78
N CYS A 52 14.38 5.70 -6.76
CA CYS A 52 13.42 5.09 -7.68
C CYS A 52 12.80 3.85 -7.05
N ILE A 53 11.49 3.73 -7.13
CA ILE A 53 10.71 2.62 -6.57
C ILE A 53 10.03 1.87 -7.72
N ARG A 54 10.17 0.54 -7.74
CA ARG A 54 9.50 -0.35 -8.71
C ARG A 54 8.00 -0.41 -8.43
N LYS A 55 7.20 -0.40 -9.51
CA LYS A 55 5.73 -0.39 -9.45
C LYS A 55 5.22 0.60 -8.38
N MET A 56 5.80 1.81 -8.39
CA MET A 56 5.54 2.80 -7.36
C MET A 56 4.07 3.20 -7.41
N ASP A 57 3.39 3.09 -6.28
CA ASP A 57 2.01 3.53 -6.14
C ASP A 57 1.98 4.98 -5.64
N HIS A 58 2.47 5.22 -4.43
CA HIS A 58 2.58 6.57 -3.87
C HIS A 58 3.64 6.65 -2.77
N HIS A 59 3.96 7.87 -2.35
CA HIS A 59 4.63 8.08 -1.06
C HIS A 59 3.54 8.32 -0.01
N CYS A 60 3.53 7.50 1.04
CA CYS A 60 2.53 7.59 2.10
C CYS A 60 3.16 8.24 3.34
N PRO A 61 2.76 9.46 3.71
CA PRO A 61 3.31 10.14 4.89
C PRO A 61 3.02 9.38 6.19
N TRP A 62 1.86 8.72 6.28
CA TRP A 62 1.41 7.98 7.47
C TRP A 62 2.30 6.80 7.84
N VAL A 63 2.91 6.16 6.84
CA VAL A 63 3.89 5.09 7.07
C VAL A 63 5.33 5.54 6.86
N ASN A 64 5.53 6.83 6.56
CA ASN A 64 6.80 7.49 6.25
C ASN A 64 7.66 6.68 5.26
N ASN A 65 7.03 6.17 4.20
CA ASN A 65 7.69 5.35 3.19
C ASN A 65 6.88 5.33 1.89
N CYS A 66 7.52 4.93 0.80
CA CYS A 66 6.80 4.61 -0.43
C CYS A 66 6.03 3.30 -0.31
N ILE A 67 4.90 3.23 -1.01
CA ILE A 67 4.21 1.98 -1.32
C ILE A 67 4.58 1.60 -2.74
N GLY A 68 5.09 0.38 -2.90
CA GLY A 68 5.55 -0.17 -4.16
C GLY A 68 5.41 -1.68 -4.18
N GLU A 69 6.04 -2.32 -5.16
CA GLU A 69 5.90 -3.75 -5.41
C GLU A 69 6.12 -4.64 -4.18
N ASN A 70 7.19 -4.38 -3.40
CA ASN A 70 7.64 -5.29 -2.36
C ASN A 70 6.92 -5.10 -1.00
N ASN A 71 6.14 -4.03 -0.84
CA ASN A 71 5.41 -3.75 0.40
C ASN A 71 3.92 -3.48 0.20
N GLN A 72 3.38 -3.65 -1.01
CA GLN A 72 1.96 -3.48 -1.30
C GLN A 72 1.07 -4.36 -0.42
N LYS A 73 1.46 -5.62 -0.18
CA LYS A 73 0.75 -6.54 0.73
C LYS A 73 0.63 -5.95 2.14
N PHE A 74 1.74 -5.47 2.70
CA PHE A 74 1.77 -4.92 4.06
C PHE A 74 0.90 -3.67 4.17
N PHE A 75 0.85 -2.84 3.12
CA PHE A 75 -0.01 -1.67 3.09
C PHE A 75 -1.49 -2.03 3.04
N VAL A 76 -1.87 -3.01 2.21
CA VAL A 76 -3.26 -3.51 2.18
C VAL A 76 -3.67 -4.04 3.54
N LEU A 77 -2.84 -4.87 4.17
CA LEU A 77 -3.12 -5.42 5.50
C LEU A 77 -3.19 -4.33 6.58
N PHE A 78 -2.28 -3.35 6.53
CA PHE A 78 -2.34 -2.18 7.41
C PHE A 78 -3.69 -1.46 7.28
N THR A 79 -4.14 -1.13 6.07
CA THR A 79 -5.45 -0.47 5.88
C THR A 79 -6.63 -1.34 6.32
N LEU A 80 -6.57 -2.65 6.10
CA LEU A 80 -7.60 -3.59 6.56
C LEU A 80 -7.71 -3.61 8.09
N TYR A 81 -6.59 -3.76 8.80
CA TYR A 81 -6.62 -3.86 10.26
C TYR A 81 -7.02 -2.55 10.91
N ILE A 82 -6.59 -1.40 10.36
CA ILE A 82 -7.07 -0.10 10.86
C ILE A 82 -8.57 0.07 10.60
N ALA A 83 -9.09 -0.37 9.45
CA ALA A 83 -10.52 -0.34 9.20
C ALA A 83 -11.29 -1.22 10.20
N VAL A 84 -10.83 -2.45 10.45
CA VAL A 84 -11.47 -3.37 11.39
C VAL A 84 -11.47 -2.81 12.81
N ILE A 85 -10.33 -2.32 13.32
CA ILE A 85 -10.25 -1.77 14.68
C ILE A 85 -11.06 -0.48 14.81
N SER A 86 -11.12 0.36 13.76
CA SER A 86 -11.92 1.59 13.77
C SER A 86 -13.41 1.29 13.78
N CYS A 87 -13.88 0.34 12.95
CA CYS A 87 -15.28 -0.13 12.99
C CYS A 87 -15.64 -0.74 14.34
N HIS A 88 -14.74 -1.53 14.93
CA HIS A 88 -14.95 -2.12 16.26
C HIS A 88 -15.02 -1.04 17.36
N ALA A 89 -14.09 -0.08 17.35
CA ALA A 89 -14.10 1.05 18.29
C ALA A 89 -15.38 1.88 18.15
N PHE A 90 -15.80 2.18 16.92
CA PHE A 90 -17.05 2.89 16.65
C PHE A 90 -18.26 2.14 17.23
N PHE A 91 -18.36 0.83 16.96
CA PHE A 91 -19.43 0.00 17.50
C PHE A 91 -19.46 0.02 19.03
N LEU A 92 -18.32 -0.20 19.70
CA LEU A 92 -18.26 -0.20 21.16
C LEU A 92 -18.60 1.17 21.75
N ALA A 93 -18.06 2.25 21.17
CA ALA A 93 -18.29 3.61 21.65
C ALA A 93 -19.75 4.02 21.51
N VAL A 94 -20.42 3.69 20.39
CA VAL A 94 -21.85 3.95 20.19
C VAL A 94 -22.71 3.13 21.16
N ASN A 95 -22.42 1.83 21.33
CA ASN A 95 -23.16 1.01 22.29
C ASN A 95 -23.03 1.53 23.73
N HIS A 96 -21.81 1.93 24.12
CA HIS A 96 -21.58 2.52 25.44
C HIS A 96 -22.31 3.85 25.60
N PHE A 97 -22.25 4.74 24.60
CA PHE A 97 -22.95 6.02 24.62
C PHE A 97 -24.48 5.85 24.74
N VAL A 98 -25.07 4.96 23.95
CA VAL A 98 -26.52 4.64 24.02
C VAL A 98 -26.88 4.02 25.37
N GLY A 99 -26.06 3.10 25.88
CA GLY A 99 -26.24 2.52 27.22
C GLY A 99 -26.26 3.56 28.33
N CYS A 100 -25.41 4.58 28.23
CA CYS A 100 -25.32 5.67 29.20
C CYS A 100 -26.47 6.69 29.12
N ILE A 101 -27.02 6.92 27.92
CA ILE A 101 -28.25 7.71 27.78
C ILE A 101 -29.43 7.01 28.46
N ASN A 102 -29.48 5.68 28.38
CA ASN A 102 -30.56 4.87 28.95
C ASN A 102 -30.38 4.55 30.44
N SER A 103 -29.31 5.03 31.09
CA SER A 103 -28.94 4.71 32.47
C SER A 103 -28.58 5.97 33.27
N GLU A 104 -28.40 5.84 34.59
CA GLU A 104 -27.82 6.92 35.41
C GLU A 104 -26.34 7.12 35.03
N TRP A 105 -25.99 8.31 34.53
CA TRP A 105 -24.64 8.67 34.09
C TRP A 105 -23.55 8.47 35.15
N SER A 106 -23.89 8.56 36.44
CA SER A 106 -22.99 8.30 37.57
C SER A 106 -22.46 6.85 37.62
N ARG A 107 -23.15 5.91 36.95
CA ARG A 107 -22.73 4.51 36.87
C ARG A 107 -21.86 4.22 35.63
N CYS A 108 -21.78 5.15 34.69
CA CYS A 108 -21.10 4.95 33.41
C CYS A 108 -19.61 5.26 33.43
N SER A 109 -19.18 6.20 34.26
CA SER A 109 -17.77 6.61 34.34
C SER A 109 -17.46 7.11 35.75
N PRO A 110 -16.26 6.83 36.28
CA PRO A 110 -15.79 7.43 37.53
C PRO A 110 -15.60 8.96 37.43
N GLY A 111 -15.48 9.49 36.22
CA GLY A 111 -15.28 10.92 35.94
C GLY A 111 -16.58 11.70 35.84
N SER A 112 -16.46 13.03 35.68
CA SER A 112 -17.64 13.89 35.47
C SER A 112 -18.41 13.47 34.20
N PRO A 113 -19.76 13.48 34.20
CA PRO A 113 -20.56 13.13 33.02
C PRO A 113 -20.18 13.95 31.78
N ALA A 114 -19.97 15.26 31.94
CA ALA A 114 -19.63 16.16 30.84
C ALA A 114 -18.32 15.76 30.13
N VAL A 115 -17.26 15.45 30.90
CA VAL A 115 -15.98 15.00 30.32
C VAL A 115 -16.14 13.67 29.59
N THR A 116 -16.86 12.72 30.17
CA THR A 116 -17.12 11.41 29.53
C THR A 116 -17.89 11.57 28.21
N VAL A 117 -18.93 12.42 28.18
CA VAL A 117 -19.67 12.74 26.94
C VAL A 117 -18.73 13.27 25.87
N ILE A 118 -17.90 14.27 26.21
CA ILE A 118 -17.00 14.93 25.26
C ILE A 118 -16.00 13.89 24.68
N LEU A 119 -15.39 13.08 25.54
CA LEU A 119 -14.44 12.05 25.11
C LEU A 119 -15.11 11.00 24.21
N LEU A 120 -16.33 10.56 24.53
CA LEU A 120 -17.07 9.62 23.69
C LEU A 120 -17.43 10.20 22.33
N ILE A 121 -17.86 11.47 22.27
CA ILE A 121 -18.15 12.14 21.02
C ILE A 121 -16.89 12.22 20.15
N LEU A 122 -15.76 12.63 20.72
CA LEU A 122 -14.48 12.69 20.02
C LEU A 122 -14.05 11.31 19.50
N LEU A 123 -14.16 10.28 20.34
CA LEU A 123 -13.80 8.91 19.97
C LEU A 123 -14.70 8.35 18.87
N ILE A 124 -16.02 8.60 18.92
CA ILE A 124 -16.97 8.18 17.88
C ILE A 124 -16.63 8.87 16.56
N PHE A 125 -16.37 10.18 16.60
CA PHE A 125 -16.02 10.95 15.40
C PHE A 125 -14.69 10.47 14.80
N GLU A 126 -13.66 10.30 15.61
CA GLU A 126 -12.36 9.78 15.20
C GLU A 126 -12.49 8.38 14.58
N ALA A 127 -13.15 7.46 15.27
CA ALA A 127 -13.34 6.09 14.81
C ALA A 127 -14.11 6.04 13.48
N LEU A 128 -15.15 6.87 13.31
CA LEU A 128 -15.90 6.94 12.07
C LEU A 128 -15.04 7.48 10.91
N LEU A 129 -14.30 8.57 11.15
CA LEU A 129 -13.42 9.17 10.15
C LEU A 129 -12.35 8.19 9.68
N PHE A 130 -11.64 7.54 10.61
CA PHE A 130 -10.63 6.55 10.27
C PHE A 130 -11.22 5.31 9.62
N ALA A 131 -12.40 4.83 10.05
CA ALA A 131 -13.08 3.71 9.41
C ALA A 131 -13.37 3.99 7.94
N ILE A 132 -14.02 5.13 7.63
CA ILE A 132 -14.36 5.49 6.25
C ILE A 132 -13.08 5.66 5.41
N PHE A 133 -12.12 6.44 5.90
CA PHE A 133 -10.87 6.71 5.19
C PHE A 133 -10.12 5.41 4.86
N THR A 134 -9.93 4.54 5.85
CA THR A 134 -9.17 3.30 5.65
C THR A 134 -9.92 2.23 4.87
N LEU A 135 -11.25 2.17 4.93
CA LEU A 135 -12.07 1.31 4.07
C LEU A 135 -11.95 1.72 2.59
N VAL A 136 -12.03 3.02 2.29
CA VAL A 136 -11.86 3.53 0.92
C VAL A 136 -10.46 3.22 0.42
N MET A 137 -9.43 3.48 1.22
CA MET A 137 -8.06 3.15 0.85
C MET A 137 -7.87 1.65 0.62
N PHE A 138 -8.39 0.80 1.51
CA PHE A 138 -8.33 -0.65 1.35
C PHE A 138 -8.98 -1.12 0.04
N ALA A 139 -10.20 -0.64 -0.25
CA ALA A 139 -10.91 -0.96 -1.48
C ALA A 139 -10.15 -0.48 -2.73
N SER A 140 -9.60 0.74 -2.70
CA SER A 140 -8.81 1.29 -3.81
C SER A 140 -7.54 0.47 -4.08
N GLN A 141 -6.84 0.00 -3.04
CA GLN A 141 -5.68 -0.86 -3.20
C GLN A 141 -6.04 -2.23 -3.76
N LEU A 142 -7.14 -2.83 -3.33
CA LEU A 142 -7.63 -4.08 -3.90
C LEU A 142 -8.01 -3.91 -5.38
N GLN A 143 -8.67 -2.81 -5.73
CA GLN A 143 -9.03 -2.50 -7.12
C GLN A 143 -7.78 -2.27 -7.98
N ALA A 144 -6.79 -1.55 -7.47
CA ALA A 144 -5.51 -1.33 -8.14
C ALA A 144 -4.79 -2.66 -8.44
N ILE A 145 -4.75 -3.57 -7.45
CA ILE A 145 -4.19 -4.92 -7.65
C ILE A 145 -5.02 -5.71 -8.67
N TRP A 146 -6.34 -5.68 -8.54
CA TRP A 146 -7.27 -6.41 -9.43
C TRP A 146 -7.09 -6.01 -10.90
N ASN A 147 -6.91 -4.72 -11.16
CA ASN A 147 -6.73 -4.18 -12.51
C ASN A 147 -5.26 -4.17 -13.00
N ASP A 148 -4.32 -4.62 -12.16
CA ASP A 148 -2.88 -4.56 -12.37
C ASP A 148 -2.36 -3.15 -12.72
N GLU A 149 -2.87 -2.14 -12.01
CA GLU A 149 -2.53 -0.72 -12.19
C GLU A 149 -2.07 -0.10 -10.87
N THR A 150 -1.17 0.87 -10.94
CA THR A 150 -0.77 1.71 -9.79
C THR A 150 -1.56 3.01 -9.78
N GLY A 151 -1.62 3.70 -8.64
CA GLY A 151 -2.23 5.03 -8.52
C GLY A 151 -1.64 6.04 -9.50
N ILE A 152 -0.31 6.00 -9.74
CA ILE A 152 0.33 6.87 -10.74
C ILE A 152 -0.18 6.58 -12.15
N GLU A 153 -0.29 5.30 -12.52
CA GLU A 153 -0.76 4.88 -13.84
C GLU A 153 -2.21 5.30 -14.07
N GLN A 154 -3.08 5.14 -13.06
CA GLN A 154 -4.47 5.56 -13.11
C GLN A 154 -4.60 7.09 -13.27
N LEU A 155 -3.88 7.87 -12.45
CA LEU A 155 -3.96 9.34 -12.48
C LEU A 155 -3.45 9.91 -13.80
N LYS A 156 -2.40 9.31 -14.38
CA LYS A 156 -1.86 9.72 -15.67
C LYS A 156 -2.64 9.17 -16.86
N LYS A 157 -3.60 8.26 -16.64
CA LYS A 157 -4.30 7.52 -17.68
C LYS A 157 -3.29 6.86 -18.64
N GLU A 158 -2.22 6.28 -18.10
CA GLU A 158 -1.20 5.64 -18.94
C GLU A 158 -1.80 4.43 -19.67
N VAL A 159 -1.65 4.40 -21.00
CA VAL A 159 -2.00 3.22 -21.79
C VAL A 159 -1.03 2.10 -21.41
N ALA A 160 -1.56 0.95 -21.00
CA ALA A 160 -0.74 -0.18 -20.58
C ALA A 160 0.18 -0.64 -21.72
N ARG A 161 1.48 -0.48 -21.51
CA ARG A 161 2.55 -0.98 -22.40
C ARG A 161 3.05 -2.37 -21.99
N TRP A 162 2.66 -2.82 -20.81
CA TRP A 162 2.94 -4.14 -20.27
C TRP A 162 1.80 -5.11 -20.55
N GLN A 163 2.10 -6.40 -20.49
CA GLN A 163 1.07 -7.43 -20.52
C GLN A 163 0.32 -7.43 -19.17
N LYS A 164 -0.95 -6.99 -19.19
CA LYS A 164 -1.80 -7.03 -17.99
C LYS A 164 -2.00 -8.47 -17.52
N ARG A 165 -1.83 -8.69 -16.22
CA ARG A 165 -2.14 -9.97 -15.58
C ARG A 165 -3.65 -10.13 -15.44
N SER A 166 -4.13 -11.37 -15.43
CA SER A 166 -5.51 -11.63 -15.03
C SER A 166 -5.70 -11.26 -13.56
N PRO A 167 -6.91 -10.84 -13.12
CA PRO A 167 -7.09 -10.33 -11.77
C PRO A 167 -6.62 -11.28 -10.67
N TRP A 168 -6.88 -12.57 -10.84
CA TRP A 168 -6.45 -13.60 -9.90
C TRP A 168 -4.93 -13.79 -9.86
N ARG A 169 -4.23 -13.67 -11.01
CA ARG A 169 -2.76 -13.70 -11.05
C ARG A 169 -2.17 -12.46 -10.38
N SER A 170 -2.80 -11.29 -10.52
CA SER A 170 -2.38 -10.07 -9.83
C SER A 170 -2.50 -10.20 -8.31
N MET A 171 -3.63 -10.71 -7.83
CA MET A 171 -3.82 -10.99 -6.40
C MET A 171 -2.78 -11.99 -5.88
N ARG A 172 -2.54 -13.09 -6.58
CA ARG A 172 -1.49 -14.06 -6.21
C ARG A 172 -0.09 -13.47 -6.23
N ALA A 173 0.20 -12.53 -7.13
CA ALA A 173 1.50 -11.88 -7.18
C ALA A 173 1.78 -11.04 -5.93
N VAL A 174 0.76 -10.46 -5.31
CA VAL A 174 0.90 -9.63 -4.09
C VAL A 174 0.80 -10.48 -2.82
N PHE A 175 -0.17 -11.39 -2.75
CA PHE A 175 -0.47 -12.14 -1.52
C PHE A 175 0.12 -13.56 -1.47
N GLY A 176 0.60 -14.09 -2.60
CA GLY A 176 1.06 -15.46 -2.73
C GLY A 176 -0.09 -16.44 -3.01
N ARG A 177 0.15 -17.74 -2.79
CA ARG A 177 -0.91 -18.77 -2.90
C ARG A 177 -1.97 -18.55 -1.82
N PHE A 178 -3.25 -18.63 -2.19
CA PHE A 178 -4.36 -18.46 -1.26
C PHE A 178 -4.24 -19.41 -0.06
N SER A 179 -4.14 -18.81 1.12
CA SER A 179 -4.03 -19.48 2.42
C SER A 179 -4.21 -18.44 3.54
N LEU A 180 -4.21 -18.87 4.81
CA LEU A 180 -4.30 -17.96 5.96
C LEU A 180 -3.16 -16.93 6.02
N SER A 181 -2.02 -17.19 5.34
CA SER A 181 -0.90 -16.26 5.23
C SER A 181 -1.26 -14.95 4.51
N TRP A 182 -2.35 -14.93 3.74
CA TRP A 182 -2.85 -13.70 3.11
C TRP A 182 -3.14 -12.62 4.15
N PHE A 183 -3.60 -13.03 5.33
CA PHE A 183 -3.90 -12.18 6.47
C PHE A 183 -2.77 -12.18 7.50
N SER A 184 -1.53 -12.43 7.10
CA SER A 184 -0.36 -12.35 7.99
C SER A 184 0.66 -11.36 7.43
N PRO A 185 1.02 -10.30 8.18
CA PRO A 185 2.07 -9.36 7.80
C PRO A 185 3.48 -9.96 7.96
N PHE A 186 3.61 -11.16 8.53
CA PHE A 186 4.89 -11.85 8.72
C PHE A 186 5.23 -12.80 7.57
N THR A 187 4.39 -12.83 6.54
CA THR A 187 4.63 -13.64 5.35
C THR A 187 4.71 -12.72 4.15
N SER A 188 5.80 -12.85 3.41
CA SER A 188 5.85 -12.30 2.05
C SER A 188 5.18 -13.30 1.12
N ALA A 189 4.66 -12.84 -0.02
CA ALA A 189 4.46 -13.74 -1.15
C ALA A 189 5.86 -14.29 -1.45
N GLY A 190 6.11 -15.52 -0.97
CA GLY A 190 7.45 -16.03 -0.72
C GLY A 190 8.38 -15.79 -1.88
N ASP A 191 9.66 -15.61 -1.57
CA ASP A 191 10.78 -15.49 -2.49
C ASP A 191 10.49 -16.27 -3.78
N ALA A 192 9.86 -15.60 -4.76
CA ALA A 192 10.18 -15.94 -6.12
C ALA A 192 11.69 -15.70 -6.09
N PRO A 193 12.53 -16.73 -6.30
CA PRO A 193 13.94 -16.46 -6.53
C PRO A 193 13.94 -15.28 -7.49
N LEU A 194 14.75 -14.27 -7.21
CA LEU A 194 15.11 -13.30 -8.23
C LEU A 194 15.51 -14.16 -9.41
N LEU A 195 14.55 -14.43 -10.31
CA LEU A 195 14.82 -15.22 -11.47
C LEU A 195 15.92 -14.39 -12.10
N PRO A 196 17.06 -15.00 -12.48
CA PRO A 196 18.09 -14.29 -13.21
C PRO A 196 17.51 -13.53 -14.43
N GLY A 197 16.28 -13.87 -14.85
CA GLY A 197 15.48 -13.19 -15.85
C GLY A 197 14.67 -11.94 -15.45
N TYR A 198 14.64 -11.41 -14.22
CA TYR A 198 14.02 -10.08 -13.98
C TYR A 198 14.99 -8.91 -14.11
N LEU A 199 16.29 -9.19 -14.15
CA LEU A 199 17.27 -8.26 -14.72
C LEU A 199 17.30 -8.36 -16.26
N TYR A 200 16.84 -9.48 -16.83
CA TYR A 200 16.91 -9.78 -18.27
C TYR A 200 15.75 -10.70 -18.71
N ALA A 201 14.56 -10.17 -18.97
CA ALA A 201 13.55 -10.89 -19.77
C ALA A 201 12.85 -9.93 -20.72
N VAL A 202 13.27 -10.11 -21.96
CA VAL A 202 12.73 -9.67 -23.25
C VAL A 202 11.22 -9.49 -23.26
#